data_AF-X0U671-F1
#
_entry.id   AF-X0U671-F1
#
_cell.length_a   1.000
_cell.length_b   1.000
_cell.length_c   1.000
_cell.angle_alpha   90.00
_cell.angle_beta   90.00
_cell.angle_gamma   90.00
#
_symmetry.space_group_name_H-M   'P 1'
#
loop_
_entity.id
_entity.type
_entity.pdbx_description
1 polymer ?
#
loop_
_entity_poly.entity_id
_entity_poly.type
_entity_poly.pdbx_seq_one_letter_code
_entity_poly.pdbx_strand_id
1 'polypeptide(L)' 'KETGASICIQGKTLSLIGTPDELGPAEEAVEELLAGKMHSYAYRMMDRKRRRV' A
#
# COMPACT_ATOMS: atom_id res chain seq x y z
N LYS A 1 -7.02 -3.23 -6.86
CA LYS A 1 -8.01 -2.36 -6.20
C LYS A 1 -7.27 -1.53 -5.16
N GLU A 2 -7.82 -0.38 -4.83
CA GLU A 2 -7.23 0.63 -3.95
C GLU A 2 -7.42 0.25 -2.47
N THR A 3 -6.51 0.67 -1.60
CA THR A 3 -6.58 0.40 -0.15
C THR A 3 -7.54 1.33 0.58
N GLY A 4 -7.99 2.42 -0.03
CA GLY A 4 -8.80 3.47 0.63
C GLY A 4 -7.96 4.54 1.36
N ALA A 5 -6.67 4.25 1.61
CA ALA A 5 -5.74 5.22 2.17
C ALA A 5 -5.38 6.32 1.16
N SER A 6 -5.30 7.55 1.65
CA SER A 6 -4.77 8.69 0.90
C SER A 6 -3.25 8.74 1.01
N ILE A 7 -2.58 9.01 -0.12
CA ILE A 7 -1.12 9.08 -0.22
C ILE A 7 -0.68 10.49 -0.63
N CYS A 8 0.34 11.01 0.03
CA CYS A 8 1.01 12.26 -0.34
C CYS A 8 2.51 11.97 -0.52
N ILE A 9 3.08 12.45 -1.62
CA ILE A 9 4.51 12.27 -1.93
C ILE A 9 5.15 13.64 -2.01
N GLN A 10 6.16 13.86 -1.18
CA GLN A 10 6.91 15.11 -1.09
C GLN A 10 8.41 14.80 -1.21
N GLY A 11 8.93 14.82 -2.44
CA GLY A 11 10.31 14.45 -2.73
C GLY A 11 10.60 12.99 -2.37
N LYS A 12 11.39 12.78 -1.31
CA LYS A 12 11.72 11.44 -0.78
C LYS A 12 10.83 11.01 0.40
N THR A 13 9.92 11.88 0.82
CA THR A 13 9.02 11.63 1.95
C THR A 13 7.66 11.22 1.41
N LEU A 14 7.08 10.20 2.02
CA LEU A 14 5.73 9.74 1.76
C LEU A 14 4.91 9.83 3.06
N SER A 15 3.66 10.25 2.93
CA SER A 15 2.67 10.22 4.01
C SER A 15 1.45 9.41 3.60
N LEU A 16 0.96 8.57 4.51
CA LEU A 16 -0.25 7.77 4.35
C LEU A 16 -1.28 8.21 5.37
N ILE A 17 -2.53 8.43 4.94
CA ILE A 17 -3.63 8.87 5.79
C ILE A 17 -4.82 7.93 5.55
N GLY A 18 -5.32 7.33 6.62
CA GLY A 18 -6.43 6.39 6.56
C GLY A 18 -6.69 5.74 7.92
N THR A 19 -7.61 4.79 7.93
CA THR A 19 -7.87 3.95 9.11
C THR A 19 -6.77 2.89 9.28
N PRO A 20 -6.62 2.29 10.47
CA PRO A 20 -5.59 1.27 10.71
C PRO A 20 -5.63 0.09 9.71
N ASP A 21 -6.83 -0.33 9.30
CA ASP A 21 -7.04 -1.42 8.35
C ASP A 21 -6.62 -1.05 6.91
N GLU A 22 -6.67 0.24 6.56
CA GLU A 22 -6.27 0.75 5.25
C GLU A 22 -4.77 1.05 5.19
N LEU A 23 -4.19 1.51 6.30
CA LEU A 23 -2.78 1.90 6.40
C LEU A 23 -1.84 0.69 6.29
N GLY A 24 -2.12 -0.41 6.98
CA GLY A 24 -1.27 -1.61 6.94
C GLY A 24 -0.98 -2.15 5.52
N PRO A 25 -2.00 -2.43 4.69
CA PRO A 25 -1.77 -2.88 3.31
C PRO A 25 -1.18 -1.77 2.42
N ALA A 26 -1.44 -0.49 2.70
CA ALA A 26 -0.86 0.62 1.94
C ALA A 26 0.65 0.76 2.18
N GLU A 27 1.09 0.66 3.45
CA GLU A 27 2.49 0.73 3.84
C GLU A 27 3.30 -0.39 3.19
N GLU A 28 2.84 -1.64 3.33
CA GLU A 28 3.52 -2.78 2.74
C GLU A 28 3.54 -2.71 1.19
N ALA A 29 2.48 -2.21 0.56
CA ALA A 29 2.49 -2.00 -0.88
C ALA A 29 3.56 -0.99 -1.31
N VAL A 30 3.74 0.09 -0.54
CA VAL A 30 4.80 1.08 -0.78
C VAL A 30 6.18 0.45 -0.58
N GLU A 31 6.39 -0.30 0.50
CA GLU A 31 7.66 -0.99 0.77
C GLU A 31 8.03 -1.94 -0.37
N GLU A 32 7.07 -2.71 -0.88
CA GLU A 32 7.31 -3.66 -1.96
C GLU A 32 7.66 -2.98 -3.29
N LEU A 33 7.04 -1.83 -3.55
CA LEU A 33 7.38 -1.01 -4.70
C LEU A 33 8.76 -0.38 -4.57
N LEU A 34 9.11 0.12 -3.38
CA LEU A 34 10.46 0.67 -3.09
C LEU A 34 11.54 -0.41 -3.17
N ALA A 35 11.22 -1.66 -2.81
CA ALA A 35 12.09 -2.82 -3.00
C ALA A 35 12.26 -3.24 -4.48
N GLY A 36 11.58 -2.56 -5.41
CA GLY A 36 11.67 -2.83 -6.85
C GLY A 36 10.81 -4.01 -7.31
N LYS A 37 9.86 -4.50 -6.50
CA LYS A 37 8.95 -5.55 -6.94
C LYS A 37 7.97 -5.02 -7.99
N MET A 38 7.46 -5.94 -8.81
CA MET A 38 6.47 -5.59 -9.83
C MET A 38 5.20 -5.02 -9.21
N HIS A 39 4.61 -4.01 -9.84
CA HIS A 39 3.34 -3.43 -9.43
C HIS A 39 2.20 -4.48 -9.35
N SER A 40 2.23 -5.50 -10.21
CA SER A 40 1.30 -6.64 -10.17
C SER A 40 1.42 -7.48 -8.90
N TYR A 41 2.63 -7.59 -8.35
CA TYR A 41 2.88 -8.28 -7.07
C TYR A 41 2.24 -7.50 -5.92
N ALA A 42 2.48 -6.19 -5.83
CA ALA A 42 1.89 -5.33 -4.80
C ALA A 42 0.35 -5.39 -4.85
N TYR A 43 -0.25 -5.32 -6.05
CA TYR A 43 -1.70 -5.48 -6.24
C TYR A 43 -2.24 -6.83 -5.76
N ARG A 44 -1.53 -7.92 -6.07
CA ARG A 44 -1.95 -9.27 -5.71
C ARG A 44 -1.81 -9.53 -4.20
N MET A 45 -0.80 -8.95 -3.58
CA MET A 45 -0.61 -8.95 -2.14
C MET A 45 -1.77 -8.21 -1.45
N MET A 46 -2.10 -6.99 -1.90
CA MET A 46 -3.21 -6.20 -1.35
C MET A 46 -4.56 -6.93 -1.47
N ASP A 47 -4.84 -7.58 -2.61
CA ASP A 47 -6.06 -8.38 -2.80
C ASP A 47 -6.14 -9.56 -1.81
N ARG A 48 -5.02 -10.23 -1.54
CA ARG A 48 -4.96 -11.34 -0.58
C ARG A 48 -5.23 -10.88 0.85
N LYS A 49 -4.67 -9.75 1.27
CA LYS A 49 -4.87 -9.23 2.63
C LYS A 49 -6.32 -8.80 2.84
N ARG A 50 -6.93 -8.13 1.86
CA ARG A 50 -8.34 -7.72 1.92
C ARG A 50 -9.33 -8.88 2.01
N ARG A 51 -8.98 -10.08 1.53
CA ARG A 51 -9.84 -11.28 1.66
C ARG A 51 -9.74 -11.97 3.01
N ARG A 52 -8.75 -11.62 3.84
CA ARG A 52 -8.53 -12.21 5.17
C ARG A 52 -9.19 -11.42 6.30
N VAL A 53 -9.68 -10.22 6.00
CA VAL A 53 -10.47 -9.35 6.88
C VAL A 53 -11.94 -9.51 6.51
#